data_AF-A0A7V4XHW9-F1
#
_entry.id   AF-A0A7V4XHW9-F1
#
_cell.length_a   1.000
_cell.length_b   1.000
_cell.length_c   1.000
_cell.angle_alpha   90.00
_cell.angle_beta   90.00
_cell.angle_gamma   90.00
#
_symmetry.space_group_name_H-M   'P 1'
#
loop_
_entity.id
_entity.type
_entity.pdbx_description
1 polymer ?
#
loop_
_entity_poly.entity_id
_entity_poly.type
_entity_poly.pdbx_seq_one_letter_code
_entity_poly.pdbx_strand_id
1 'polypeptide(L)' 'MATMVKTKKNEERCFYVVHPLDDVAEEKFDAENLGPMPMTRSVKWSLMALRGYLVTMGVLVAYHVLCVAGVIGH' A
#
# COMPACT_ATOMS: atom_id res chain seq x y z
N MET A 1 -35.07 29.84 -15.84
CA MET A 1 -36.31 29.19 -15.37
C MET A 1 -35.91 27.86 -14.73
N ALA A 2 -36.01 27.73 -13.41
CA ALA A 2 -35.79 26.48 -12.69
C ALA A 2 -36.89 26.36 -11.62
N THR A 3 -37.66 25.30 -11.68
CA THR A 3 -38.86 25.06 -10.90
C THR A 3 -38.51 24.42 -9.55
N MET A 4 -39.05 24.97 -8.45
CA MET A 4 -38.95 24.37 -7.12
C MET A 4 -39.77 23.07 -7.05
N VAL A 5 -39.11 21.95 -6.76
CA VAL A 5 -39.76 20.67 -6.48
C VAL A 5 -40.05 20.58 -4.99
N LYS A 6 -41.33 20.69 -4.63
CA LYS A 6 -41.85 20.52 -3.27
C LYS A 6 -41.92 19.02 -2.95
N THR A 7 -41.03 18.53 -2.09
CA THR A 7 -41.00 17.13 -1.69
C THR A 7 -42.01 16.85 -0.56
N LYS A 8 -42.97 15.96 -0.84
CA LYS A 8 -43.88 15.41 0.17
C LYS A 8 -43.13 14.40 1.05
N LYS A 9 -43.39 14.50 2.36
CA LYS A 9 -42.94 13.61 3.43
C LYS A 9 -43.41 12.16 3.20
N ASN A 10 -42.46 11.24 3.03
CA ASN A 10 -42.61 9.82 3.31
C ASN A 10 -41.26 9.29 3.82
N GLU A 11 -41.23 8.69 5.01
CA GLU A 11 -40.01 8.33 5.75
C GLU A 11 -39.41 7.00 5.27
N GLU A 12 -39.11 6.92 3.98
CA GLU A 12 -38.27 5.86 3.41
C GLU A 12 -36.89 6.47 3.15
N ARG A 13 -35.86 5.99 3.86
CA ARG A 13 -34.47 6.47 3.71
C ARG A 13 -33.97 6.14 2.31
N CYS A 14 -34.15 7.06 1.37
CA CYS A 14 -33.63 6.96 0.02
C CYS A 14 -32.13 7.32 0.05
N PHE A 15 -31.26 6.33 -0.07
CA PHE A 15 -29.82 6.55 -0.19
C PHE A 15 -29.51 6.94 -1.64
N TYR A 16 -28.96 8.14 -1.84
CA TYR A 16 -28.48 8.58 -3.14
C TYR A 16 -27.11 7.96 -3.41
N VAL A 17 -27.04 7.05 -4.39
CA VAL A 17 -25.78 6.47 -4.85
C VAL A 17 -25.18 7.43 -5.87
N VAL A 18 -24.04 8.03 -5.55
CA VAL A 18 -23.28 8.86 -6.50
C VAL A 18 -22.80 7.96 -7.63
N HIS A 19 -23.23 8.27 -8.85
CA HIS A 19 -22.81 7.52 -10.04
C HIS A 19 -21.40 7.99 -10.44
N PRO A 20 -20.51 7.13 -10.99
CA PRO A 20 -19.18 7.54 -11.44
C PRO A 20 -19.17 8.67 -12.47
N LEU A 21 -20.31 8.87 -13.16
CA LEU A 21 -20.52 9.96 -14.12
C LEU A 21 -20.79 11.32 -13.42
N ASP A 22 -21.36 11.28 -12.22
CA ASP A 22 -21.65 12.43 -11.36
C ASP A 22 -20.54 12.64 -10.33
N ASP A 23 -19.46 11.85 -10.40
CA ASP A 23 -18.35 11.91 -9.47
C ASP A 23 -17.49 13.13 -9.77
N VAL A 24 -17.12 13.86 -8.72
CA VAL A 24 -16.25 15.03 -8.84
C VAL A 24 -14.82 14.51 -8.98
N ALA A 25 -14.01 15.11 -9.85
CA ALA A 25 -12.62 14.72 -10.01
C ALA A 25 -11.89 14.79 -8.66
N GLU A 26 -11.34 13.65 -8.22
CA GLU A 26 -10.55 13.56 -6.99
C GLU A 26 -9.31 14.46 -7.10
N GLU A 27 -9.12 15.33 -6.11
CA GLU A 27 -7.91 16.14 -6.01
C GLU A 27 -6.72 15.26 -5.62
N LYS A 28 -5.81 15.04 -6.58
CA LYS A 28 -4.60 14.26 -6.33
C LYS A 28 -3.71 15.03 -5.36
N PHE A 29 -3.57 14.50 -4.16
CA PHE A 29 -2.70 15.08 -3.15
C PHE A 29 -1.23 14.90 -3.54
N ASP A 30 -0.43 15.94 -3.31
CA ASP A 30 1.01 15.89 -3.52
C ASP A 30 1.65 14.89 -2.55
N ALA A 31 2.37 13.92 -3.12
CA ALA A 31 2.97 12.82 -2.39
C ALA A 31 4.32 13.18 -1.77
N GLU A 32 4.93 14.30 -2.14
CA GLU A 32 6.29 14.66 -1.74
C GLU A 32 6.45 14.87 -0.22
N ASN A 33 5.36 15.19 0.49
CA ASN A 33 5.34 15.38 1.95
C ASN A 33 4.48 14.34 2.69
N LEU A 34 4.17 13.20 2.06
CA LEU A 34 3.50 12.11 2.77
C LEU A 34 4.44 11.55 3.85
N GLY A 35 4.02 11.68 5.11
CA GLY A 35 4.73 11.10 6.25
C GLY A 35 4.84 9.58 6.15
N PRO A 36 5.74 8.95 6.94
CA PRO A 36 5.95 7.52 6.89
C PRO A 36 4.65 6.76 7.18
N MET A 37 4.34 5.78 6.32
CA MET A 37 3.14 4.96 6.47
C MET A 37 3.15 4.22 7.82
N PRO A 38 2.10 4.34 8.65
CA PRO A 38 2.07 3.69 9.96
C PRO A 38 2.06 2.17 9.79
N MET A 39 3.15 1.53 10.20
CA MET A 39 3.24 0.08 10.26
C MET A 39 2.88 -0.45 11.64
N THR A 40 2.05 -1.50 11.67
CA THR A 40 1.82 -2.29 12.88
C THR A 40 3.12 -3.00 13.29
N ARG A 41 3.26 -3.31 14.59
CA ARG A 41 4.47 -3.97 15.11
C ARG A 41 4.75 -5.31 14.42
N SER A 42 3.69 -6.06 14.10
CA SER A 42 3.81 -7.34 13.37
C SER A 42 4.44 -7.16 12.00
N VAL A 43 4.00 -6.15 11.23
CA VAL A 43 4.54 -5.85 9.90
C VAL A 43 6.00 -5.40 9.99
N LYS A 44 6.38 -4.65 11.03
CA LYS A 44 7.80 -4.28 11.24
C LYS A 44 8.68 -5.52 11.46
N TRP A 45 8.23 -6.45 12.29
CA TRP A 45 8.95 -7.71 12.53
C TRP A 45 9.05 -8.58 11.28
N SER A 46 7.97 -8.69 10.50
CA SER A 46 8.00 -9.48 9.26
C SER A 46 8.98 -8.88 8.23
N LEU A 47 9.01 -7.55 8.09
CA LEU A 47 9.99 -6.87 7.23
C LEU A 47 11.42 -7.09 7.71
N MET A 48 11.67 -7.01 9.02
CA MET A 48 13.00 -7.27 9.58
C MET A 48 13.45 -8.71 9.34
N ALA A 49 12.56 -9.69 9.55
CA ALA A 49 12.84 -11.09 9.27
C ALA A 49 13.13 -11.33 7.78
N LEU A 50 12.32 -10.74 6.89
CA LEU A 50 12.53 -10.82 5.45
C LEU A 50 13.87 -10.21 5.03
N ARG A 51 14.22 -9.04 5.57
CA ARG A 51 15.50 -8.39 5.31
C ARG A 51 16.66 -9.28 5.78
N GLY A 52 16.57 -9.85 6.98
CA GLY A 52 17.56 -10.79 7.50
C GLY A 52 17.72 -12.01 6.61
N TYR A 53 16.62 -12.61 6.16
CA TYR A 53 16.63 -13.75 5.24
C TYR A 53 17.39 -13.43 3.94
N LEU A 54 17.09 -12.29 3.31
CA LEU A 54 17.75 -11.89 2.06
C LEU A 54 19.25 -11.66 2.25
N VAL A 55 19.65 -11.04 3.35
CA VAL A 55 21.08 -10.85 3.68
C VAL A 55 21.76 -12.20 3.87
N THR A 56 21.17 -13.11 4.64
CA THR A 56 21.70 -14.47 4.83
C THR A 56 21.82 -15.23 3.52
N MET A 57 20.82 -15.14 2.64
CA MET A 57 20.88 -15.76 1.31
C MET A 57 22.01 -15.17 0.46
N GLY A 58 22.21 -13.85 0.47
CA GLY A 58 23.33 -13.21 -0.20
C GLY A 58 24.70 -13.70 0.30
N VAL A 59 24.86 -13.83 1.63
CA VAL A 59 26.08 -14.36 2.25
C VAL A 59 26.32 -15.82 1.86
N LEU A 60 25.29 -16.66 1.89
CA LEU A 60 25.40 -18.08 1.51
C LEU A 60 25.81 -18.24 0.05
N VAL A 61 25.23 -17.44 -0.85
CA VAL A 61 25.61 -17.44 -2.27
C VAL A 61 27.05 -16.99 -2.43
N ALA A 62 27.46 -15.90 -1.77
CA ALA A 62 28.85 -15.43 -1.83
C ALA A 62 29.82 -16.49 -1.31
N TYR A 63 29.51 -17.13 -0.18
CA TYR A 63 30.31 -18.23 0.37
C TYR A 63 30.42 -19.40 -0.61
N HIS A 64 29.30 -19.81 -1.20
CA HIS A 64 29.29 -20.89 -2.19
C HIS A 64 30.15 -20.56 -3.41
N VAL A 65 30.04 -19.34 -3.94
CA VAL A 65 30.84 -18.89 -5.09
C VAL A 65 32.33 -18.86 -4.74
N LEU A 66 32.72 -18.36 -3.57
CA LEU A 66 34.12 -18.33 -3.13
C LEU A 66 34.69 -19.74 -2.90
N CYS A 67 33.86 -20.66 -2.41
CA CYS A 67 34.22 -22.06 -2.26
C CYS A 67 34.45 -22.74 -3.62
N VAL A 68 33.53 -22.58 -4.57
CA VAL A 68 33.67 -23.11 -5.95
C VAL A 68 34.85 -22.48 -6.70
N ALA A 69 35.15 -21.20 -6.44
CA ALA A 69 36.30 -20.52 -7.00
C ALA A 69 37.65 -21.00 -6.42
N GLY A 70 37.65 -21.90 -5.43
CA GLY A 70 38.87 -22.39 -4.78
C GLY A 70 39.56 -21.36 -3.89
N VAL A 71 38.86 -20.27 -3.53
CA VAL A 71 39.39 -19.22 -2.63
C VAL A 71 39.27 -19.65 -1.18
N ILE A 72 38.21 -20.40 -0.85
CA ILE A 72 37.94 -20.91 0.50
C ILE A 72 37.88 -22.44 0.41
N GLY A 73 38.99 -23.09 0.77
CA GLY A 73 39.15 -24.54 0.68
C GLY A 73 40.29 -24.90 -0.27
N HIS A 74 41.34 -25.52 0.27
CA HIS A 74 42.38 -26.21 -0.47
C HIS A 74 42.07 -27.71 -0.47
#